data_AF-A0A971VRL5-F1
#
_entry.id   AF-A0A971VRL5-F1
#
_cell.length_a   1.000
_cell.length_b   1.000
_cell.length_c   1.000
_cell.angle_alpha   90.00
_cell.angle_beta   90.00
_cell.angle_gamma   90.00
#
_symmetry.space_group_name_H-M   'P 1'
#
loop_
_entity.id
_entity.type
_entity.pdbx_description
1 polymer ?
#
loop_
_entity_poly.entity_id
_entity_poly.type
_entity_poly.pdbx_seq_one_letter_code
_entity_poly.pdbx_strand_id
1 'polypeptide(L)'
;MKKIAIFQTDLLVGGIQKSLLNFLNRFGGKDYLIDVYLFNEEKFYDVAKLPENIRFIHLKPFNYFNRLVYFDILRRFKKYDIKEQYDIA
;
A
#
# COMPACT_ATOMS: atom_id res chain seq x y z
N MET A 1 -10.79 -1.22 -17.12
CA MET A 1 -9.77 -1.89 -16.28
C MET A 1 -10.16 -1.68 -14.84
N LYS A 2 -10.23 -2.74 -14.05
CA LYS A 2 -10.62 -2.62 -12.63
C LYS A 2 -9.46 -2.03 -11.82
N LYS A 3 -9.76 -1.17 -10.86
CA LYS A 3 -8.77 -0.55 -9.98
C LYS A 3 -8.81 -1.19 -8.59
N ILE A 4 -7.66 -1.64 -8.10
CA ILE A 4 -7.49 -2.27 -6.79
C ILE A 4 -6.54 -1.43 -5.94
N ALA A 5 -6.94 -1.11 -4.72
CA ALA A 5 -6.04 -0.57 -3.70
C ALA A 5 -5.60 -1.68 -2.75
N ILE A 6 -4.31 -1.71 -2.39
CA ILE A 6 -3.77 -2.60 -1.36
C ILE A 6 -3.03 -1.75 -0.33
N PHE A 7 -3.42 -1.84 0.93
CA PHE A 7 -2.76 -1.13 2.03
C PHE A 7 -1.82 -2.06 2.78
N GLN A 8 -0.54 -1.68 2.84
CA GLN A 8 0.48 -2.43 3.55
C GLN A 8 1.40 -1.46 4.30
N THR A 9 1.96 -1.88 5.44
CA THR A 9 2.85 -1.00 6.21
C THR A 9 4.17 -0.75 5.47
N ASP A 10 4.78 -1.81 4.94
CA ASP A 10 6.10 -1.80 4.33
C ASP A 10 6.29 -2.98 3.36
N LEU A 11 7.39 -2.96 2.59
CA LEU A 11 7.87 -4.08 1.77
C LEU A 11 9.25 -4.55 2.24
N LEU A 12 9.43 -4.65 3.56
CA LEU A 12 10.62 -5.23 4.18
C LEU A 12 10.54 -6.77 4.17
N VAL A 13 11.39 -7.42 4.96
CA VAL A 13 11.45 -8.88 5.04
C VAL A 13 10.31 -9.43 5.89
N GLY A 14 9.46 -10.25 5.28
CA GLY A 14 8.40 -10.95 6.00
C GLY A 14 7.52 -11.83 5.10
N GLY A 15 6.75 -12.72 5.73
CA GLY A 15 5.89 -13.66 5.02
C GLY A 15 4.76 -12.97 4.26
N ILE A 16 4.16 -11.93 4.84
CA ILE A 16 3.06 -11.18 4.23
C ILE A 16 3.60 -10.37 3.04
N GLN A 17 4.72 -9.67 3.20
CA GLN A 17 5.37 -8.88 2.16
C GLN A 17 5.81 -9.77 0.98
N LYS A 18 6.41 -10.92 1.25
CA LYS A 18 6.80 -11.89 0.21
C LYS A 18 5.58 -12.46 -0.51
N SER A 19 4.51 -12.75 0.22
CA SER A 19 3.26 -13.25 -0.36
C SER A 19 2.59 -12.21 -1.24
N LEU A 20 2.56 -10.95 -0.80
CA LEU A 20 2.07 -9.81 -1.58
C LEU A 20 2.90 -9.64 -2.87
N LEU A 21 4.23 -9.66 -2.77
CA LEU A 21 5.08 -9.53 -3.96
C LEU A 21 4.86 -10.67 -4.96
N ASN A 22 4.73 -11.90 -4.48
CA ASN A 22 4.40 -13.05 -5.32
C ASN A 22 3.01 -12.92 -5.96
N PHE A 23 2.03 -12.42 -5.20
CA PHE A 23 0.70 -12.12 -5.71
C PHE A 23 0.77 -11.08 -6.83
N LEU A 24 1.40 -9.93 -6.57
CA LEU A 24 1.59 -8.85 -7.54
C LEU A 24 2.29 -9.32 -8.81
N ASN A 25 3.34 -10.12 -8.67
CA ASN A 25 4.10 -10.66 -9.81
C ASN A 25 3.27 -11.65 -10.68
N ARG A 26 2.34 -12.39 -10.07
CA ARG A 26 1.46 -13.33 -10.79
C ARG A 26 0.20 -12.68 -11.35
N PHE A 27 -0.31 -11.66 -10.66
CA PHE A 27 -1.62 -11.06 -10.92
C PHE A 27 -1.55 -9.75 -11.72
N GLY A 28 -0.37 -9.17 -11.91
CA GLY A 28 -0.13 -7.96 -12.72
C GLY A 28 -0.36 -8.14 -14.23
N GLY A 29 -1.29 -9.01 -14.63
CA GLY A 29 -1.79 -9.11 -15.99
C GLY A 29 -2.70 -7.93 -16.36
N LYS A 30 -2.85 -7.71 -17.67
CA LYS A 30 -3.37 -6.53 -18.38
C LYS A 30 -4.76 -5.98 -17.96
N ASP A 31 -5.46 -6.61 -17.02
CA ASP A 31 -6.88 -6.33 -16.74
C ASP A 31 -7.12 -5.43 -15.51
N TYR A 32 -6.10 -5.28 -14.66
CA TYR A 32 -6.17 -4.55 -13.39
C TYR A 32 -5.14 -3.44 -13.31
N LEU A 33 -5.50 -2.34 -12.65
CA LEU A 33 -4.56 -1.33 -12.17
C LEU A 33 -4.48 -1.45 -10.66
N ILE A 34 -3.28 -1.69 -10.12
CA ILE A 34 -3.08 -1.99 -8.71
C ILE A 34 -2.25 -0.88 -8.07
N ASP A 35 -2.81 -0.23 -7.06
CA ASP A 35 -2.10 0.76 -6.25
C ASP A 35 -1.79 0.17 -4.88
N VAL A 36 -0.51 0.05 -4.56
CA VAL A 36 -0.02 -0.44 -3.28
C VAL A 36 0.40 0.74 -2.43
N TYR A 37 -0.39 1.02 -1.39
CA TYR A 37 -0.14 2.07 -0.42
C TYR A 37 0.81 1.59 0.68
N LEU A 38 1.90 2.32 0.89
CA LEU A 38 2.96 1.99 1.85
C LEU A 38 3.22 3.14 2.82
N PHE A 39 3.51 2.84 4.08
CA PHE A 39 3.96 3.86 5.04
C PHE A 39 5.48 4.01 5.12
N ASN A 40 6.22 3.01 4.62
CA ASN A 40 7.67 3.01 4.53
C ASN A 40 8.11 3.15 3.07
N GLU A 41 9.16 3.95 2.83
CA GLU A 41 9.81 4.12 1.54
C GLU A 41 10.86 3.05 1.25
N GLU A 42 11.40 2.41 2.30
CA GLU A 42 12.36 1.34 2.16
C GLU A 42 11.73 0.12 1.50
N LYS A 43 12.39 -0.37 0.44
CA LYS A 43 12.01 -1.57 -0.31
C LYS A 43 13.17 -2.54 -0.24
N PHE A 44 12.94 -3.69 0.39
CA PHE A 44 13.95 -4.74 0.45
C PHE A 44 13.97 -5.59 -0.83
N TYR A 45 12.83 -5.68 -1.51
CA TYR A 45 12.67 -6.46 -2.73
C TYR A 45 12.85 -5.60 -3.99
N ASP A 46 13.41 -6.22 -5.03
CA ASP A 46 13.55 -5.61 -6.35
C ASP A 46 12.17 -5.51 -7.03
N VAL A 47 11.51 -4.37 -6.80
CA VAL A 47 10.20 -4.04 -7.38
C VAL A 47 10.28 -3.62 -8.84
N ALA A 48 11.47 -3.43 -9.41
CA ALA A 48 11.63 -2.99 -10.80
C ALA A 48 11.20 -4.06 -11.82
N LYS A 49 11.09 -5.32 -11.38
CA LYS A 49 10.64 -6.46 -12.20
C LYS A 49 9.12 -6.61 -12.22
N LEU A 50 8.39 -5.78 -11.48
CA LEU A 50 6.95 -5.86 -11.42
C LEU A 50 6.30 -5.25 -12.68
N PRO A 51 5.13 -5.77 -13.09
CA PRO A 51 4.35 -5.20 -14.18
C PRO A 51 4.04 -3.70 -14.01
N GLU A 52 4.02 -2.95 -15.12
CA GLU A 52 3.84 -1.48 -15.14
C GLU A 52 2.47 -1.01 -14.61
N ASN A 53 1.48 -1.90 -14.57
CA ASN A 53 0.16 -1.63 -14.01
C ASN A 53 0.12 -1.65 -12.47
N ILE A 54 1.28 -1.81 -11.81
CA ILE A 54 1.44 -1.81 -10.36
C ILE A 54 2.16 -0.53 -9.94
N ARG A 55 1.49 0.31 -9.15
CA ARG A 55 2.05 1.57 -8.64
C ARG A 55 2.23 1.49 -7.13
N PHE A 56 3.37 1.98 -6.65
CA PHE A 56 3.64 2.11 -5.23
C PHE A 56 3.41 3.55 -4.81
N ILE A 57 2.48 3.77 -3.88
CA ILE A 57 2.12 5.10 -3.38
C ILE A 57 2.52 5.17 -1.91
N HIS A 58 3.33 6.16 -1.55
CA HIS A 58 3.79 6.32 -0.18
C HIS A 58 2.89 7.29 0.60
N LEU A 59 2.38 6.84 1.74
CA LEU A 59 1.58 7.59 2.68
C LEU A 59 2.43 8.04 3.86
N LYS A 60 2.16 9.24 4.38
CA LYS A 60 2.87 9.75 5.55
C LYS A 60 2.48 8.96 6.81
N PRO A 61 3.40 8.27 7.50
CA PRO A 61 3.06 7.51 8.70
C PRO A 61 2.51 8.40 9.82
N PHE A 62 1.80 7.79 10.78
CA PHE A 62 1.44 8.48 12.02
C PHE A 62 2.69 8.82 12.82
N ASN A 63 2.68 9.96 13.50
CA ASN A 63 3.79 10.31 14.39
C ASN A 63 3.84 9.33 15.56
N TYR A 64 5.03 9.04 16.09
CA TYR A 64 5.22 8.02 17.14
C TYR A 64 4.33 8.28 18.37
N PHE A 65 4.19 9.54 18.78
CA PHE A 65 3.38 9.96 19.93
C PHE A 65 1.88 9.71 19.76
N ASN A 66 1.40 9.48 18.53
CA ASN A 66 0.01 9.13 18.29
C ASN A 66 -0.35 7.78 18.95
N ARG A 67 0.61 6.93 19.32
CA ARG A 67 0.34 5.71 20.10
C ARG A 67 -0.32 5.98 21.46
N LEU A 68 -0.15 7.18 22.01
CA LEU A 68 -0.73 7.58 23.30
C LEU A 68 -2.12 8.22 23.15
N VAL A 69 -2.52 8.59 21.94
CA VAL A 69 -3.79 9.24 21.68
C VAL A 69 -4.83 8.17 21.36
N TYR A 70 -6.03 8.30 21.93
CA TYR A 70 -7.11 7.38 21.68
C TYR A 70 -7.48 7.31 20.19
N PHE A 71 -7.71 6.09 19.68
CA PHE A 71 -7.86 5.84 18.25
C PHE A 71 -8.98 6.66 17.59
N ASP A 72 -10.13 6.80 18.25
CA ASP A 72 -11.26 7.55 17.67
C ASP A 72 -10.96 9.03 17.51
N ILE A 73 -10.11 9.57 18.37
CA ILE A 73 -9.65 10.96 18.27
C ILE A 73 -8.75 11.06 17.04
N LEU A 74 -7.73 10.19 16.93
CA LEU A 74 -6.81 10.18 15.79
C LEU A 74 -7.52 10.03 14.45
N ARG A 75 -8.50 9.12 14.37
CA ARG A 75 -9.27 8.86 13.15
C ARG A 75 -10.02 10.09 12.64
N ARG A 76 -10.44 11.00 13.54
CA ARG A 76 -11.12 12.24 13.17
C ARG A 76 -10.16 13.29 12.61
N PHE A 77 -8.96 13.39 13.17
CA PHE A 77 -7.98 14.43 12.83
C PHE A 77 -7.12 14.09 11.60
N LYS A 78 -6.74 12.82 11.42
CA LYS A 78 -5.87 12.42 10.32
C LYS A 78 -6.66 11.62 9.29
N LYS A 79 -6.88 12.23 8.13
CA LYS A 79 -7.44 11.61 6.93
C LYS A 79 -6.37 11.58 5.85
N TYR A 80 -6.26 10.46 5.14
CA TYR A 80 -5.45 10.39 3.93
C TYR A 80 -6.33 10.81 2.75
N ASP A 81 -5.81 11.69 1.90
CA ASP A 81 -6.50 12.13 0.70
C ASP A 81 -6.27 11.10 -0.41
N ILE A 82 -7.14 10.09 -0.47
CA ILE A 82 -7.16 9.09 -1.53
C ILE A 82 -8.15 9.59 -2.59
N LYS A 83 -7.62 10.25 -3.62
CA LYS A 83 -8.41 10.90 -4.67
C LYS A 83 -8.99 9.91 -5.69
N GLU A 84 -8.39 8.74 -5.79
CA GLU A 84 -8.78 7.72 -6.77
C GLU A 84 -9.99 6.92 -6.26
N GLN A 85 -10.92 6.63 -7.17
CA GLN A 85 -12.01 5.70 -6.91
C GLN A 85 -11.55 4.28 -7.28
N TYR A 86 -11.72 3.35 -6.34
CA TYR A 86 -11.33 1.95 -6.50
C TYR A 86 -12.57 1.06 -6.54
N ASP A 87 -12.50 -0.01 -7.34
CA ASP A 87 -13.54 -1.03 -7.37
C ASP A 87 -13.45 -1.93 -6.12
N ILE A 88 -12.22 -2.14 -5.63
CA ILE A 88 -11.90 -2.95 -4.46
C ILE A 88 -10.76 -2.26 -3.69
N ALA A 89 -10.90 -2.15 -2.37
CA ALA A 89 -9.92 -1.53 -1.46
C ALA A 89 -9.77 -2.33 -0.16
#